data_AF-A0A535ER19-F1
#
_entry.id   AF-A0A535ER19-F1
#
_cell.length_a   1.000
_cell.length_b   1.000
_cell.length_c   1.000
_cell.angle_alpha   90.00
_cell.angle_beta   90.00
_cell.angle_gamma   90.00
#
_symmetry.space_group_name_H-M   'P 1'
#
loop_
_entity.id
_entity.type
_entity.pdbx_description
1 polymer ?
#
loop_
_entity_poly.entity_id
_entity_poly.type
_entity_poly.pdbx_seq_one_letter_code
_entity_poly.pdbx_strand_id
1 'polypeptide(L)'
;MIYGRNAVLEAARAGRVKRVFIAEGLEPDPRLVELARLARIDTVPRERIDSLAHGNHQGVAAELAPREFGSLKGLLASDPSLILALDGIQDPQNLGAILRSADAAGVDGVVIPERRSAPVTGAVVKASSGASEHLRLVRVSGLASAISEVKRAGLWCVALDVSGDLAPWEFDFRQPACIVVGGEGGVHRLVRQRCDARLRIPMAGRVDSLNASAAAAAILYEVTRQRAGGGTSGA
;
A
#
# COMPACT_ATOMS: atom_id res chain seq x y z
N MET A 1 10.39 -0.54 -15.48
CA MET A 1 10.90 -1.91 -15.23
C MET A 1 10.59 -2.33 -13.81
N ILE A 2 10.33 -3.62 -13.59
CA ILE A 2 10.36 -4.28 -12.28
C ILE A 2 11.23 -5.53 -12.33
N TYR A 3 11.61 -6.08 -11.17
CA TYR A 3 12.49 -7.24 -11.08
C TYR A 3 12.27 -8.10 -9.83
N GLY A 4 12.72 -9.34 -9.87
CA GLY A 4 12.50 -10.35 -8.83
C GLY A 4 11.24 -11.16 -9.04
N ARG A 5 11.28 -12.42 -8.61
CA ARG A 5 10.28 -13.44 -8.97
C ARG A 5 8.87 -13.08 -8.51
N ASN A 6 8.72 -12.66 -7.25
CA ASN A 6 7.39 -12.35 -6.69
C ASN A 6 6.77 -11.11 -7.33
N ALA A 7 7.49 -9.98 -7.35
CA ALA A 7 6.95 -8.74 -7.91
C ALA A 7 6.56 -8.89 -9.39
N VAL A 8 7.35 -9.65 -10.16
CA VAL A 8 7.05 -9.94 -11.56
C VAL A 8 5.84 -10.86 -11.71
N LEU A 9 5.71 -11.88 -10.87
CA LEU A 9 4.56 -12.78 -10.87
C LEU A 9 3.26 -12.06 -10.51
N GLU A 10 3.24 -11.25 -9.44
CA GLU A 10 2.04 -10.49 -9.07
C GLU A 10 1.62 -9.49 -10.16
N ALA A 11 2.59 -8.82 -10.79
CA ALA A 11 2.29 -7.94 -11.91
C ALA A 11 1.78 -8.69 -13.15
N ALA A 12 2.24 -9.92 -13.39
CA ALA A 12 1.74 -10.77 -14.46
C ALA A 12 0.30 -11.25 -14.18
N ARG A 13 0.00 -11.64 -12.94
CA ARG A 13 -1.36 -12.00 -12.49
C ARG A 13 -2.34 -10.82 -12.65
N ALA A 14 -1.87 -9.60 -12.40
CA ALA A 14 -2.62 -8.38 -12.62
C ALA A 14 -2.70 -7.93 -14.09
N GLY A 15 -2.18 -8.72 -15.05
CA GLY A 15 -2.22 -8.41 -16.48
C GLY A 15 -1.39 -7.19 -16.90
N ARG A 16 -0.48 -6.71 -16.05
CA ARG A 16 0.31 -5.49 -16.32
C ARG A 16 1.64 -5.73 -16.99
N VAL A 17 2.05 -6.97 -17.18
CA VAL A 17 3.32 -7.31 -17.81
C VAL A 17 3.19 -7.31 -19.33
N LYS A 18 4.01 -6.50 -20.00
CA LYS A 18 4.17 -6.51 -21.46
C LYS A 18 5.13 -7.60 -21.93
N ARG A 19 6.22 -7.80 -21.18
CA ARG A 19 7.31 -8.71 -21.53
C ARG A 19 8.09 -9.09 -20.28
N VAL A 20 8.43 -10.36 -20.15
CA VAL A 20 9.29 -10.87 -19.07
C VAL A 20 10.63 -11.29 -19.66
N PHE A 21 11.71 -10.97 -18.96
CA PHE A 21 13.04 -11.45 -19.23
C PHE A 21 13.47 -12.42 -18.11
N ILE A 22 13.90 -13.61 -18.48
CA ILE A 22 14.40 -14.64 -17.56
C ILE A 22 15.86 -14.96 -17.91
N ALA A 23 16.73 -15.00 -16.91
CA ALA A 23 18.12 -15.39 -17.09
C ALA A 23 18.24 -16.87 -17.51
N GLU A 24 19.19 -17.18 -18.39
CA GLU A 24 19.56 -18.56 -18.71
C GLU A 24 20.04 -19.32 -17.46
N GLY A 25 19.77 -20.64 -17.43
CA GLY A 25 20.27 -21.53 -16.38
C GLY A 25 19.64 -21.34 -15.00
N LEU A 26 18.43 -20.75 -14.90
CA LEU A 26 17.71 -20.73 -13.63
C LEU A 26 17.21 -22.12 -13.23
N GLU A 27 17.42 -22.44 -11.95
CA GLU A 27 16.83 -23.62 -11.31
C GLU A 27 15.29 -23.63 -11.43
N PRO A 28 14.67 -24.83 -11.51
CA PRO A 28 13.22 -24.96 -11.52
C PRO A 28 12.57 -24.23 -10.33
N ASP A 29 11.59 -23.39 -10.63
CA ASP A 29 10.82 -22.64 -9.63
C ASP A 29 9.37 -22.58 -10.10
N PRO A 30 8.39 -22.98 -9.26
CA PRO A 30 6.97 -22.96 -9.62
C PRO A 30 6.48 -21.59 -10.13
N ARG A 31 7.05 -20.49 -9.62
CA ARG A 31 6.71 -19.13 -10.04
C ARG A 31 7.11 -18.86 -11.49
N LEU A 32 8.21 -19.44 -11.97
CA LEU A 32 8.65 -19.29 -13.36
C LEU A 32 7.74 -20.06 -14.31
N VAL A 33 7.28 -21.24 -13.89
CA VAL A 33 6.30 -22.05 -14.64
C VAL A 33 4.98 -21.29 -14.78
N GLU A 34 4.51 -20.68 -13.69
CA GLU A 34 3.30 -19.86 -13.73
C GLU A 34 3.48 -18.61 -14.60
N LEU A 35 4.62 -17.91 -14.47
CA LEU A 35 4.95 -16.75 -15.32
C LEU A 35 4.88 -17.08 -16.81
N ALA A 36 5.39 -18.25 -17.23
CA ALA A 36 5.34 -18.69 -18.62
C ALA A 36 3.92 -18.92 -19.15
N ARG A 37 2.93 -19.11 -18.27
CA ARG A 37 1.50 -19.21 -18.64
C ARG A 37 0.82 -17.84 -18.74
N LEU A 38 1.32 -16.85 -18.00
CA LEU A 38 0.70 -15.52 -17.87
C LEU A 38 1.27 -14.49 -18.83
N ALA A 39 2.51 -14.65 -19.28
CA ALA A 39 3.20 -13.66 -20.09
C ALA A 39 4.19 -14.29 -21.07
N ARG A 40 4.52 -13.54 -22.13
CA ARG A 40 5.62 -13.89 -23.04
C ARG A 40 6.96 -13.75 -22.33
N ILE A 41 7.74 -14.83 -22.35
CA ILE A 41 9.07 -14.94 -21.77
C ILE A 41 10.13 -14.82 -22.88
N ASP A 42 11.09 -13.92 -22.69
CA ASP A 42 12.35 -13.89 -23.43
C ASP A 42 13.46 -14.39 -22.50
N THR A 43 14.04 -15.56 -22.80
CA THR A 43 15.23 -16.05 -22.08
C THR A 43 16.46 -15.28 -22.58
N VAL A 44 17.27 -14.75 -21.67
CA VAL A 44 18.41 -13.87 -22.00
C VAL A 44 19.64 -14.21 -21.13
N PRO A 45 20.86 -13.85 -21.57
CA PRO A 45 22.05 -13.89 -20.72
C PRO A 45 21.85 -13.10 -19.43
N ARG A 46 22.46 -13.54 -18.32
CA ARG A 46 22.25 -12.92 -17.00
C ARG A 46 22.65 -11.45 -16.97
N GLU A 47 23.71 -11.10 -17.70
CA GLU A 47 24.25 -9.75 -17.86
C GLU A 47 23.20 -8.78 -18.43
N ARG A 48 22.28 -9.29 -19.26
CA ARG A 48 21.17 -8.49 -19.77
C ARG A 48 20.24 -8.08 -18.63
N ILE A 49 19.94 -8.98 -17.70
CA ILE A 49 19.10 -8.65 -16.52
C ILE A 49 19.84 -7.65 -15.61
N ASP A 50 21.13 -7.86 -15.39
CA ASP A 50 21.97 -6.98 -14.56
C ASP A 50 21.99 -5.54 -15.11
N SER A 51 21.96 -5.39 -16.43
CA SER A 51 21.86 -4.07 -17.09
C SER A 51 20.48 -3.40 -16.97
N LEU A 52 19.42 -4.18 -16.74
CA LEU A 52 18.03 -3.70 -16.68
C LEU A 52 17.58 -3.38 -15.25
N ALA A 53 18.23 -3.97 -14.24
CA ALA A 53 17.79 -3.93 -12.86
C ALA A 53 18.97 -3.93 -11.88
N HIS A 54 19.03 -2.90 -11.03
CA HIS A 54 19.99 -2.83 -9.94
C HIS A 54 19.38 -3.42 -8.67
N GLY A 55 20.02 -4.45 -8.10
CA GLY A 55 19.62 -5.11 -6.85
C GLY A 55 19.34 -6.60 -7.01
N ASN A 56 18.70 -7.23 -6.02
CA ASN A 56 18.42 -8.66 -6.06
C ASN A 56 17.23 -8.99 -6.99
N HIS A 57 17.53 -9.14 -8.29
CA HIS A 57 16.57 -9.48 -9.35
C HIS A 57 16.28 -10.98 -9.48
N GLN A 58 17.06 -11.86 -8.85
CA GLN A 58 16.83 -13.32 -8.85
C GLN A 58 16.72 -13.93 -10.27
N GLY A 59 17.37 -13.29 -11.25
CA GLY A 59 17.32 -13.67 -12.66
C GLY A 59 16.05 -13.31 -13.42
N VAL A 60 15.16 -12.47 -12.87
CA VAL A 60 13.88 -12.12 -13.51
C VAL A 60 13.65 -10.61 -13.53
N ALA A 61 13.28 -10.08 -14.69
CA ALA A 61 12.84 -8.69 -14.87
C ALA A 61 11.60 -8.64 -15.79
N ALA A 62 10.77 -7.60 -15.67
CA ALA A 62 9.60 -7.45 -16.53
C ALA A 62 9.24 -5.99 -16.83
N GLU A 63 8.87 -5.78 -18.09
CA GLU A 63 8.34 -4.50 -18.59
C GLU A 63 6.87 -4.42 -18.26
N LEU A 64 6.48 -3.33 -17.61
CA LEU A 64 5.11 -3.09 -17.23
C LEU A 64 4.44 -2.09 -18.17
N ALA A 65 3.17 -2.33 -18.43
CA ALA A 65 2.26 -1.30 -18.89
C ALA A 65 2.14 -0.18 -17.82
N PRO A 66 1.79 1.05 -18.23
CA PRO A 66 1.43 2.10 -17.29
C PRO A 66 0.39 1.62 -16.28
N ARG A 67 0.50 2.08 -15.04
CA ARG A 67 -0.49 1.78 -14.01
C ARG A 67 -1.68 2.72 -14.19
N GLU A 68 -2.87 2.15 -14.19
CA GLU A 68 -4.10 2.92 -14.06
C GLU A 68 -4.41 3.18 -12.58
N PHE A 69 -4.96 4.37 -12.30
CA PHE A 69 -5.37 4.76 -10.96
C PHE A 69 -6.88 4.88 -10.94
N GLY A 70 -7.48 4.39 -9.85
CA GLY A 70 -8.89 4.61 -9.61
C GLY A 70 -9.19 6.07 -9.30
N SER A 71 -10.47 6.42 -9.34
CA SER A 71 -10.97 7.70 -8.83
C SER A 71 -11.48 7.54 -7.40
N LEU A 72 -11.41 8.62 -6.61
CA LEU A 72 -11.99 8.63 -5.27
C LEU A 72 -13.48 8.33 -5.30
N LYS A 73 -14.20 8.90 -6.27
CA LYS A 73 -15.62 8.61 -6.50
C LYS A 73 -15.88 7.13 -6.74
N GLY A 74 -15.07 6.46 -7.56
CA GLY A 74 -15.20 5.02 -7.83
C GLY A 74 -14.88 4.16 -6.62
N LEU A 75 -13.89 4.55 -5.80
CA LEU A 75 -13.60 3.90 -4.52
C LEU A 75 -14.78 4.04 -3.54
N LEU A 76 -15.33 5.24 -3.38
CA LEU A 76 -16.46 5.46 -2.47
C LEU A 76 -17.75 4.79 -2.94
N ALA A 77 -17.97 4.68 -4.26
CA ALA A 77 -19.12 4.00 -4.83
C ALA A 77 -19.11 2.47 -4.62
N SER A 78 -17.95 1.87 -4.27
CA SER A 78 -17.87 0.44 -3.92
C SER A 78 -18.08 0.17 -2.43
N ASP A 79 -18.64 1.13 -1.68
CA ASP A 79 -18.96 1.03 -0.26
C ASP A 79 -17.80 0.47 0.61
N PRO A 80 -16.63 1.15 0.59
CA PRO A 80 -15.43 0.65 1.23
C PRO A 80 -15.57 0.68 2.75
N SER A 81 -15.13 -0.39 3.39
CA SER A 81 -15.12 -0.50 4.85
C SER A 81 -13.82 0.08 5.44
N LEU A 82 -12.71 0.03 4.71
CA LEU A 82 -11.41 0.45 5.18
C LEU A 82 -10.63 1.15 4.06
N ILE A 83 -10.34 2.43 4.26
CA ILE A 83 -9.48 3.22 3.37
C ILE A 83 -8.20 3.58 4.11
N LEU A 84 -7.07 3.59 3.39
CA LEU A 84 -5.81 4.15 3.88
C LEU A 84 -5.46 5.42 3.09
N ALA A 85 -5.28 6.54 3.77
CA ALA A 85 -4.87 7.81 3.19
C ALA A 85 -3.43 8.14 3.60
N LEU A 86 -2.57 8.39 2.62
CA LEU A 86 -1.14 8.61 2.83
C LEU A 86 -0.78 10.08 2.64
N ASP A 87 -0.32 10.75 3.70
CA ASP A 87 0.01 12.16 3.70
C ASP A 87 1.52 12.40 3.78
N GLY A 88 2.16 12.71 2.66
CA GLY A 88 3.59 13.06 2.68
C GLY A 88 4.56 11.87 2.66
N ILE A 89 4.14 10.67 2.24
CA ILE A 89 5.02 9.50 2.12
C ILE A 89 5.89 9.65 0.86
N GLN A 90 7.13 10.11 1.03
CA GLN A 90 8.05 10.46 -0.06
C GLN A 90 9.09 9.39 -0.40
N ASP A 91 9.35 8.47 0.53
CA ASP A 91 10.26 7.35 0.31
C ASP A 91 9.52 6.15 -0.35
N PRO A 92 9.96 5.68 -1.54
CA PRO A 92 9.40 4.50 -2.19
C PRO A 92 9.45 3.22 -1.35
N GLN A 93 10.44 3.05 -0.46
CA GLN A 93 10.52 1.87 0.41
C GLN A 93 9.42 1.89 1.46
N ASN A 94 9.26 3.01 2.17
CA ASN A 94 8.14 3.21 3.09
C ASN A 94 6.79 3.04 2.38
N LEU A 95 6.60 3.65 1.20
CA LEU A 95 5.36 3.50 0.44
C LEU A 95 5.08 2.02 0.10
N GLY A 96 6.08 1.29 -0.41
CA GLY A 96 5.92 -0.12 -0.74
C GLY A 96 5.59 -0.99 0.48
N ALA A 97 6.27 -0.77 1.61
CA ALA A 97 6.02 -1.48 2.86
C ALA A 97 4.60 -1.20 3.42
N ILE A 98 4.13 0.05 3.32
CA ILE A 98 2.77 0.43 3.68
C ILE A 98 1.75 -0.29 2.79
N LEU A 99 1.92 -0.25 1.46
CA LEU A 99 1.02 -0.93 0.53
C LEU A 99 0.97 -2.43 0.78
N ARG A 100 2.11 -3.06 1.10
CA ARG A 100 2.13 -4.48 1.47
C ARG A 100 1.33 -4.77 2.73
N SER A 101 1.44 -3.90 3.74
CA SER A 101 0.67 -4.04 4.98
C SER A 101 -0.82 -3.79 4.76
N ALA A 102 -1.16 -2.84 3.88
CA ALA A 102 -2.53 -2.51 3.51
C ALA A 102 -3.23 -3.67 2.80
N ASP A 103 -2.56 -4.30 1.84
CA ASP A 103 -3.04 -5.50 1.15
C ASP A 103 -3.28 -6.65 2.14
N ALA A 104 -2.27 -6.94 2.97
CA ALA A 104 -2.35 -8.00 3.98
C ALA A 104 -3.46 -7.78 5.03
N ALA A 105 -3.79 -6.52 5.33
CA ALA A 105 -4.83 -6.16 6.28
C ALA A 105 -6.24 -6.03 5.65
N GLY A 106 -6.37 -6.21 4.33
CA GLY A 106 -7.65 -6.11 3.63
C GLY A 106 -8.16 -4.68 3.45
N VAL A 107 -7.27 -3.73 3.17
CA VAL A 107 -7.65 -2.35 2.83
C VAL A 107 -8.32 -2.30 1.45
N ASP A 108 -9.51 -1.70 1.37
CA ASP A 108 -10.31 -1.62 0.14
C ASP A 108 -9.74 -0.62 -0.88
N GLY A 109 -9.01 0.39 -0.41
CA GLY A 109 -8.33 1.34 -1.29
C GLY A 109 -7.33 2.25 -0.57
N VAL A 110 -6.33 2.70 -1.32
CA VAL A 110 -5.28 3.60 -0.83
C VAL A 110 -5.33 4.93 -1.58
N VAL A 111 -5.50 6.03 -0.84
CA VAL A 111 -5.55 7.39 -1.36
C VAL A 111 -4.19 8.07 -1.20
N ILE A 112 -3.63 8.54 -2.31
CA ILE A 112 -2.29 9.13 -2.38
C ILE A 112 -2.40 10.51 -3.04
N PRO A 113 -1.83 11.59 -2.46
CA PRO A 113 -1.83 12.90 -3.10
C PRO A 113 -0.92 12.89 -4.34
N GLU A 114 -1.27 13.67 -5.36
CA GLU A 114 -0.46 13.82 -6.58
C GLU A 114 0.90 14.49 -6.34
N ARG A 115 0.99 15.30 -5.29
CA ARG A 115 2.20 16.03 -4.89
C ARG A 115 2.64 15.60 -3.50
N ARG A 116 3.94 15.74 -3.22
CA ARG A 116 4.57 15.37 -1.94
C ARG A 116 4.34 13.89 -1.59
N SER A 117 4.39 13.03 -2.60
CA SER A 117 4.31 11.58 -2.46
C SER A 117 5.34 10.92 -3.36
N ALA A 118 5.81 9.75 -2.96
CA ALA A 118 6.61 8.89 -3.82
C ALA A 118 5.76 8.46 -5.02
N PRO A 119 6.27 8.56 -6.26
CA PRO A 119 5.57 8.01 -7.41
C PRO A 119 5.51 6.48 -7.30
N VAL A 120 4.37 5.88 -7.65
CA VAL A 120 4.18 4.42 -7.67
C VAL A 120 4.91 3.85 -8.90
N THR A 121 6.22 3.70 -8.76
CA THR A 121 7.13 3.17 -9.79
C THR A 121 7.44 1.70 -9.54
N GLY A 122 8.28 1.10 -10.39
CA GLY A 122 8.73 -0.27 -10.17
C GLY A 122 9.47 -0.50 -8.84
N ALA A 123 10.08 0.54 -8.27
CA ALA A 123 10.68 0.46 -6.93
C ALA A 123 9.62 0.21 -5.85
N VAL A 124 8.46 0.85 -5.95
CA VAL A 124 7.34 0.66 -5.01
C VAL A 124 6.73 -0.73 -5.18
N VAL A 125 6.56 -1.20 -6.43
CA VAL A 125 6.08 -2.56 -6.72
C VAL A 125 7.04 -3.62 -6.15
N LYS A 126 8.35 -3.37 -6.26
CA LYS A 126 9.37 -4.23 -5.66
C LYS A 126 9.30 -4.23 -4.15
N ALA A 127 9.27 -3.04 -3.52
CA ALA A 127 9.22 -2.88 -2.07
C ALA A 127 7.94 -3.50 -1.47
N SER A 128 6.81 -3.43 -2.20
CA SER A 128 5.56 -4.08 -1.81
C SER A 128 5.53 -5.59 -2.09
N SER A 129 6.57 -6.15 -2.72
CA SER A 129 6.59 -7.53 -3.23
C SER A 129 5.45 -7.86 -4.19
N GLY A 130 4.91 -6.86 -4.89
CA GLY A 130 3.79 -7.01 -5.82
C GLY A 130 2.41 -6.74 -5.21
N ALA A 131 2.28 -6.61 -3.89
CA ALA A 131 1.02 -6.37 -3.19
C ALA A 131 0.27 -5.12 -3.70
N SER A 132 1.01 -4.12 -4.18
CA SER A 132 0.43 -2.92 -4.79
C SER A 132 -0.45 -3.21 -6.02
N GLU A 133 -0.32 -4.35 -6.67
CA GLU A 133 -1.14 -4.74 -7.83
C GLU A 133 -2.56 -5.20 -7.43
N HIS A 134 -2.76 -5.59 -6.17
CA HIS A 134 -4.07 -6.02 -5.64
C HIS A 134 -4.89 -4.87 -5.04
N LEU A 135 -4.25 -3.74 -4.77
CA LEU A 135 -4.87 -2.57 -4.16
C LEU A 135 -5.43 -1.59 -5.19
N ARG A 136 -6.63 -1.07 -4.92
CA ARG A 136 -7.16 0.10 -5.63
C ARG A 136 -6.42 1.36 -5.16
N LEU A 137 -5.45 1.80 -5.96
CA LEU A 137 -4.72 3.05 -5.72
C LEU A 137 -5.45 4.23 -6.37
N VAL A 138 -5.71 5.26 -5.58
CA VAL A 138 -6.40 6.49 -6.00
C VAL A 138 -5.46 7.68 -5.84
N ARG A 139 -5.35 8.51 -6.89
CA ARG A 139 -4.63 9.78 -6.82
C ARG A 139 -5.60 10.95 -6.64
N VAL A 140 -5.25 11.87 -5.73
CA VAL A 140 -6.05 13.07 -5.45
C VAL A 140 -5.19 14.33 -5.50
N SER A 141 -5.76 15.43 -5.98
CA SER A 141 -5.07 16.73 -6.03
C SER A 141 -4.82 17.32 -4.64
N GLY A 142 -5.67 17.00 -3.66
CA GLY A 142 -5.55 17.48 -2.28
C GLY A 142 -6.20 16.55 -1.26
N LEU A 143 -5.40 16.03 -0.34
CA LEU A 143 -5.85 15.07 0.67
C LEU A 143 -6.90 15.65 1.62
N ALA A 144 -6.79 16.93 1.98
CA ALA A 144 -7.78 17.59 2.83
C ALA A 144 -9.20 17.57 2.21
N SER A 145 -9.34 17.84 0.91
CA SER A 145 -10.64 17.74 0.22
C SER A 145 -11.13 16.29 0.18
N ALA A 146 -10.23 15.35 -0.14
CA ALA A 146 -10.55 13.93 -0.19
C ALA A 146 -11.07 13.41 1.16
N ILE A 147 -10.47 13.81 2.29
CA ILE A 147 -10.96 13.46 3.63
C ILE A 147 -12.39 13.98 3.85
N SER A 148 -12.72 15.20 3.41
CA SER A 148 -14.08 15.72 3.50
C SER A 148 -15.08 14.93 2.64
N GLU A 149 -14.66 14.41 1.48
CA GLU A 149 -15.49 13.52 0.64
C GLU A 149 -15.71 12.15 1.28
N VAL A 150 -14.65 11.55 1.82
CA VAL A 150 -14.70 10.26 2.51
C VAL A 150 -15.64 10.31 3.72
N LYS A 151 -15.59 11.39 4.51
CA LYS A 151 -16.52 11.60 5.64
C LYS A 151 -17.97 11.72 5.20
N ARG A 152 -18.24 12.45 4.10
CA ARG A 152 -19.58 12.57 3.53
C ARG A 152 -20.12 11.24 3.01
N ALA A 153 -19.25 10.30 2.68
CA ALA A 153 -19.61 8.94 2.31
C ALA A 153 -19.82 8.01 3.51
N GLY A 154 -19.73 8.51 4.75
CA GLY A 154 -20.06 7.75 5.96
C GLY A 154 -18.89 7.05 6.65
N LEU A 155 -17.65 7.27 6.21
CA LEU A 155 -16.48 6.71 6.88
C LEU A 155 -15.93 7.68 7.93
N TRP A 156 -15.50 7.14 9.07
CA TRP A 156 -14.77 7.90 10.08
C TRP A 156 -13.33 8.13 9.66
N CYS A 157 -12.89 9.38 9.61
CA CYS A 157 -11.51 9.70 9.24
C CYS A 157 -10.65 9.88 10.49
N VAL A 158 -9.65 9.03 10.70
CA VAL A 158 -8.78 9.08 11.88
C VAL A 158 -7.34 9.28 11.49
N ALA A 159 -6.64 10.24 12.12
CA ALA A 159 -5.23 10.51 11.83
C ALA A 159 -4.32 9.89 12.89
N LEU A 160 -3.22 9.26 12.46
CA LEU A 160 -2.12 8.97 13.37
C LEU A 160 -1.39 10.28 13.72
N ASP A 161 -1.27 10.55 15.02
CA ASP A 161 -0.62 11.74 15.55
C ASP A 161 0.05 11.43 16.89
N VAL A 162 1.31 11.83 17.05
CA VAL A 162 2.06 11.72 18.32
C VAL A 162 1.42 12.54 19.45
N SER A 163 0.63 13.57 19.10
CA SER A 163 -0.17 14.35 20.05
C SER A 163 -1.66 13.96 20.04
N GLY A 164 -2.00 12.75 19.56
CA GLY A 164 -3.36 12.21 19.61
C GLY A 164 -3.83 11.92 21.04
N ASP A 165 -5.14 11.98 21.23
CA ASP A 165 -5.78 11.90 22.55
C ASP A 165 -6.32 10.49 22.87
N LEU A 166 -6.39 9.62 21.85
CA LEU A 166 -6.88 8.24 21.96
C LEU A 166 -5.79 7.25 21.53
N ALA A 167 -5.67 6.14 22.22
CA ALA A 167 -4.92 5.00 21.74
C ALA A 167 -5.71 4.26 20.64
N PRO A 168 -5.02 3.55 19.72
CA PRO A 168 -5.67 2.76 18.67
C PRO A 168 -6.80 1.83 19.14
N TRP A 169 -6.61 1.14 20.27
CA TRP A 169 -7.58 0.18 20.80
C TRP A 169 -8.78 0.83 21.51
N GLU A 170 -8.77 2.15 21.69
CA GLU A 170 -9.91 2.90 22.25
C GLU A 170 -10.87 3.38 21.16
N PHE A 171 -10.42 3.38 19.89
CA PHE A 171 -11.26 3.69 18.74
C PHE A 171 -11.91 2.40 18.21
N ASP A 172 -13.22 2.45 17.93
CA ASP A 172 -13.93 1.31 17.34
C ASP A 172 -13.67 1.22 15.84
N PHE A 173 -12.90 0.23 15.40
CA PHE A 173 -12.57 -0.04 14.01
C PHE A 173 -13.51 -1.06 13.33
N ARG A 174 -14.57 -1.50 14.03
CA ARG A 174 -15.61 -2.35 13.42
C ARG A 174 -16.52 -1.55 12.48
N GLN A 175 -16.58 -0.23 12.67
CA GLN A 175 -17.25 0.69 11.74
C GLN A 175 -16.36 1.02 10.52
N PRO A 176 -16.96 1.52 9.42
CA PRO A 176 -16.20 2.01 8.27
C PRO A 176 -15.25 3.15 8.63
N ALA A 177 -13.98 3.03 8.24
CA ALA A 177 -12.95 3.98 8.64
C ALA A 177 -11.95 4.28 7.53
N CYS A 178 -11.44 5.51 7.54
CA CYS A 178 -10.32 5.98 6.75
C CYS A 178 -9.18 6.38 7.68
N ILE A 179 -8.08 5.63 7.61
CA ILE A 179 -6.90 5.87 8.44
C ILE A 179 -5.95 6.77 7.68
N VAL A 180 -5.50 7.86 8.30
CA VAL A 180 -4.54 8.80 7.72
C VAL A 180 -3.17 8.62 8.36
N VAL A 181 -2.17 8.30 7.55
CA VAL A 181 -0.78 8.10 7.98
C VAL A 181 0.10 9.18 7.36
N GLY A 182 0.87 9.86 8.21
CA GLY A 182 1.81 10.90 7.79
C GLY A 182 3.21 10.38 7.46
N GLY A 183 3.97 11.17 6.71
CA GLY A 183 5.41 10.99 6.51
C GLY A 183 6.25 11.43 7.72
N GLU A 184 7.51 11.83 7.47
CA GLU A 184 8.47 12.19 8.53
C GLU A 184 8.00 13.35 9.42
N GLY A 185 7.23 14.29 8.88
CA GLY A 185 6.63 15.40 9.63
C GLY A 185 5.27 15.09 10.26
N GLY A 186 4.81 13.84 10.20
CA GLY A 186 3.45 13.45 10.56
C GLY A 186 2.40 13.94 9.56
N VAL A 187 1.13 13.91 9.98
CA VAL A 187 0.01 14.34 9.14
C VAL A 187 -0.03 15.88 9.09
N HIS A 188 -0.15 16.45 7.89
CA HIS A 188 -0.21 17.90 7.71
C HIS A 188 -1.42 18.48 8.45
N ARG A 189 -1.22 19.66 9.06
CA ARG A 189 -2.22 20.35 9.90
C ARG A 189 -3.63 20.36 9.31
N LEU A 190 -3.76 20.71 8.02
CA LEU A 190 -5.05 20.88 7.36
C LEU A 190 -5.80 19.56 7.16
N VAL A 191 -5.07 18.47 6.95
CA VAL A 191 -5.60 17.11 6.85
C VAL A 191 -6.03 16.64 8.23
N ARG A 192 -5.13 16.76 9.21
CA ARG A 192 -5.39 16.43 10.62
C ARG A 192 -6.63 17.13 11.19
N GLN A 193 -6.82 18.42 10.90
CA GLN A 193 -7.98 19.19 11.36
C GLN A 193 -9.32 18.73 10.77
N ARG A 194 -9.31 17.97 9.66
CA ARG A 194 -10.52 17.44 9.04
C ARG A 194 -10.87 16.03 9.52
N CYS A 195 -9.93 15.32 10.10
CA CYS A 195 -10.16 14.03 10.73
C CYS A 195 -11.08 14.18 11.95
N ASP A 196 -11.86 13.15 12.21
CA ASP A 196 -12.80 13.03 13.34
C ASP A 196 -12.07 12.73 14.65
N ALA A 197 -10.97 11.98 14.58
CA ALA A 197 -10.16 11.67 15.75
C ALA A 197 -8.66 11.65 15.42
N ARG A 198 -7.84 11.75 16.47
CA ARG A 198 -6.39 11.63 16.42
C ARG A 198 -5.96 10.50 17.32
N LEU A 199 -5.30 9.50 16.73
CA LEU A 199 -4.86 8.31 17.42
C LEU A 199 -3.35 8.39 17.66
N ARG A 200 -2.93 8.15 18.89
CA ARG A 200 -1.54 8.09 19.30
C ARG A 200 -1.16 6.67 19.64
N ILE A 201 -0.23 6.09 18.89
CA ILE A 201 0.37 4.80 19.23
C ILE A 201 1.21 5.00 20.50
N PRO A 202 0.91 4.33 21.63
CA PRO A 202 1.67 4.53 22.85
C PRO A 202 3.11 4.02 22.72
N MET A 203 4.05 4.85 23.17
CA MET A 203 5.48 4.56 23.14
C MET A 203 5.98 4.29 24.57
N ALA A 204 6.47 3.07 24.82
CA ALA A 204 7.05 2.71 26.12
C ALA A 204 8.57 2.96 26.20
N GLY A 205 9.20 3.26 25.06
CA GLY A 205 10.64 3.45 24.93
C GLY A 205 11.06 4.92 25.04
N ARG A 206 12.32 5.19 24.65
CA ARG A 206 12.93 6.53 24.66
C ARG A 206 12.75 7.31 23.35
N VAL A 207 12.14 6.69 22.34
CA VAL A 207 11.90 7.32 21.03
C VAL A 207 10.47 7.84 20.97
N ASP A 208 10.31 8.98 20.32
CA ASP A 208 9.03 9.72 20.32
C ASP A 208 8.04 9.24 19.26
N SER A 209 8.50 8.45 18.28
CA SER A 209 7.67 8.01 17.17
C SER A 209 8.17 6.71 16.53
N LEU A 210 7.28 6.08 15.77
CA LEU A 210 7.59 4.98 14.86
C LEU A 210 7.82 5.51 13.45
N ASN A 211 8.58 4.76 12.65
CA ASN A 211 8.60 4.94 11.20
C ASN A 211 7.17 4.79 10.63
N ALA A 212 6.83 5.57 9.59
CA ALA A 212 5.51 5.60 9.00
C ALA A 212 4.97 4.22 8.56
N SER A 213 5.82 3.35 7.99
CA SER A 213 5.38 2.00 7.60
C SER A 213 5.13 1.10 8.80
N ALA A 214 5.92 1.23 9.87
CA ALA A 214 5.69 0.50 11.11
C ALA A 214 4.41 0.98 11.82
N ALA A 215 4.17 2.29 11.85
CA ALA A 215 2.96 2.88 12.39
C ALA A 215 1.71 2.44 11.60
N ALA A 216 1.79 2.45 10.27
CA ALA A 216 0.73 1.95 9.39
C ALA A 216 0.44 0.46 9.64
N ALA A 217 1.46 -0.39 9.71
CA ALA A 217 1.28 -1.81 10.00
C ALA A 217 0.62 -2.03 11.37
N ALA A 218 1.08 -1.33 12.41
CA ALA A 218 0.53 -1.46 13.76
C ALA A 218 -0.97 -1.11 13.81
N ILE A 219 -1.37 0.02 13.22
CA ILE A 219 -2.78 0.43 13.21
C ILE A 219 -3.65 -0.48 12.35
N LEU A 220 -3.15 -0.95 11.21
CA LEU A 220 -3.88 -1.85 10.32
C LEU A 220 -4.14 -3.21 10.98
N TYR A 221 -3.16 -3.74 11.72
CA TYR A 221 -3.38 -5.00 12.44
C TYR A 221 -4.26 -4.85 13.69
N GLU A 222 -4.33 -3.67 14.30
CA GLU A 222 -5.34 -3.38 15.32
C GLU A 222 -6.76 -3.40 14.71
N VAL A 223 -6.94 -2.82 13.52
CA VAL A 223 -8.19 -2.91 12.77
C VAL A 223 -8.55 -4.38 12.48
N THR A 224 -7.59 -5.15 11.97
CA THR A 224 -7.78 -6.59 11.72
C THR A 224 -8.19 -7.33 13.00
N ARG A 225 -7.53 -7.05 14.13
CA ARG A 225 -7.84 -7.67 15.43
C ARG A 225 -9.28 -7.35 15.87
N GLN A 226 -9.70 -6.09 15.81
CA GLN A 226 -11.04 -5.69 16.22
C GLN A 226 -12.12 -6.27 15.31
N ARG A 227 -11.88 -6.31 13.99
CA ARG A 227 -12.83 -6.87 13.02
C ARG A 227 -12.93 -8.40 13.11
N ALA A 228 -11.84 -9.10 13.41
CA ALA A 228 -11.85 -10.54 13.63
C ALA A 228 -12.65 -10.94 14.89
N GLY A 229 -12.61 -10.12 15.95
CA GLY A 229 -13.35 -10.36 17.19
C GLY A 229 -14.86 -10.07 17.13
N GLY A 230 -15.37 -9.47 16.05
CA GLY A 230 -16.79 -9.16 15.87
C GLY A 230 -17.66 -10.30 15.34
N GLY A 231 -17.06 -11.47 15.05
CA GLY A 231 -17.73 -12.61 14.40
C GLY A 231 -18.45 -13.61 15.32
N THR A 232 -18.54 -13.38 16.63
CA THR A 232 -19.21 -14.30 17.57
C THR A 232 -20.12 -13.57 18.54
N SER A 233 -21.27 -13.13 18.04
CA SER A 233 -22.46 -12.85 18.85
C SER A 233 -23.66 -12.80 17.91
N GLY A 234 -24.25 -13.97 17.66
CA GLY A 234 -25.37 -14.15 16.73
C GLY A 234 -25.63 -15.61 16.39
N ALA A 235 -25.84 -16.44 17.41
CA ALA A 235 -26.55 -17.72 17.34
C ALA A 235 -27.37 -17.88 18.62
#